data_AF-A0AAD9NVF3-F1
#
_entry.id   AF-A0AAD9NVF3-F1
#
_cell.length_a   1.000
_cell.length_b   1.000
_cell.length_c   1.000
_cell.angle_alpha   90.00
_cell.angle_beta   90.00
_cell.angle_gamma   90.00
#
_symmetry.space_group_name_H-M   'P 1'
#
loop_
_entity.id
_entity.type
_entity.pdbx_description
1 polymer ?
#
loop_
_entity_poly.entity_id
_entity_poly.type
_entity_poly.pdbx_seq_one_letter_code
_entity_poly.pdbx_strand_id
1 'polypeptide(L)'
;MNARPMGMPQRPGTVSDCVFNTCNDTYRQRFWVNKDFWKSPNGPVFLYIGGEGALSSLTVQRGEHIELAEKYGALVFAVEHRFYGNSINNDGLRLANMRFLSSQQALADLATFHTYAVKEYNLSENNVWICYGGSYPGSLSAWFRLKYPQLVYGAIASSAPVRAKVNFEGYHNVTTSSLGDPVVNGSFQKFTKLEKDFSSCKPLSVDKDIFWFASNLADIFDGVIQYNNEMPTMNISSLCKVMTKPGVPYDNLITLNKITDQTCDPKTTCVFSRHITLGPNLELCQLVYGISPDDVYRSVQFSNTYYGSDQPKGSRIVFVNGSIDPWHALSVLRDLSKTETAIYINGTAHCANMHGEQPSDPRPLRLARQCMTLSDSALVLLLLQAVDRQVGMWLKDAARHQRTNNTTLYFQHT
;
A
#
# COMPACT_ATOMS: atom_id res chain seq x y z
N MET A 1 -7.77 34.67 30.48
CA MET A 1 -6.82 33.54 30.41
C MET A 1 -7.17 32.72 29.17
N ASN A 2 -6.52 33.02 28.04
CA ASN A 2 -6.72 32.31 26.78
C ASN A 2 -5.47 31.48 26.49
N ALA A 3 -5.59 30.16 26.65
CA ALA A 3 -4.54 29.22 26.26
C ALA A 3 -4.44 29.20 24.72
N ARG A 4 -3.30 29.63 24.18
CA ARG A 4 -2.94 29.42 22.77
C ARG A 4 -2.63 27.93 22.58
N PRO A 5 -3.04 27.30 21.46
CA PRO A 5 -2.54 25.98 21.10
C PRO A 5 -1.03 26.09 20.83
N MET A 6 -0.23 25.24 21.48
CA MET A 6 1.18 25.07 21.15
C MET A 6 1.28 24.47 19.74
N GLY A 7 1.56 25.32 18.75
CA GLY A 7 1.99 24.85 17.43
C GLY A 7 3.31 24.13 17.55
N MET A 8 3.39 22.90 17.02
CA MET A 8 4.68 22.24 16.82
C MET A 8 5.57 23.14 15.94
N PRO A 9 6.86 23.34 16.29
CA PRO A 9 7.73 24.20 15.52
C PRO A 9 7.97 23.58 14.14
N GLN A 10 7.51 24.25 13.08
CA GLN A 10 8.02 23.98 11.73
C GLN A 10 9.48 24.41 11.70
N ARG A 11 10.40 23.45 11.84
CA ARG A 11 11.81 23.68 11.52
C ARG A 11 11.93 23.73 9.99
N PRO A 12 12.66 24.69 9.40
CA PRO A 12 12.92 24.71 7.96
C PRO A 12 13.81 23.50 7.61
N GLY A 13 13.19 22.40 7.19
CA GLY A 13 13.89 21.17 6.80
C GLY A 13 14.50 21.29 5.40
N THR A 14 15.53 20.50 5.13
CA THR A 14 16.23 20.39 3.83
C THR A 14 15.42 19.59 2.78
N VAL A 15 14.10 19.55 2.93
CA VAL A 15 13.20 18.80 2.05
C VAL A 15 13.09 19.50 0.70
N SER A 16 13.42 18.79 -0.36
CA SER A 16 13.41 19.34 -1.73
C SER A 16 12.49 18.53 -2.64
N ASP A 17 11.74 19.24 -3.49
CA ASP A 17 11.04 18.69 -4.65
C ASP A 17 12.03 18.64 -5.83
N CYS A 18 12.23 17.48 -6.44
CA CYS A 18 13.29 17.25 -7.42
C CYS A 18 12.80 16.42 -8.61
N VAL A 19 13.51 16.49 -9.73
CA VAL A 19 13.20 15.76 -10.97
C VAL A 19 14.48 15.18 -11.58
N PHE A 20 14.45 13.95 -12.10
CA PHE A 20 15.61 13.31 -12.77
C PHE A 20 15.26 12.66 -14.13
N ASN A 21 16.24 12.50 -15.03
CA ASN A 21 16.12 11.79 -16.33
C ASN A 21 17.49 11.32 -16.89
N THR A 22 17.54 10.20 -17.62
CA THR A 22 18.78 9.55 -18.15
C THR A 22 18.78 9.18 -19.64
N CYS A 23 17.71 9.42 -20.40
CA CYS A 23 17.71 9.13 -21.85
C CYS A 23 17.20 10.29 -22.70
N ASN A 24 17.71 10.35 -23.93
CA ASN A 24 17.64 11.47 -24.87
C ASN A 24 16.25 11.80 -25.45
N ASP A 25 15.15 11.38 -24.81
CA ASP A 25 13.79 11.87 -25.06
C ASP A 25 12.88 11.72 -23.81
N THR A 26 12.83 12.82 -23.05
CA THR A 26 11.64 13.43 -22.40
C THR A 26 10.72 12.61 -21.46
N TYR A 27 11.22 11.99 -20.39
CA TYR A 27 10.40 11.63 -19.23
C TYR A 27 10.97 12.24 -17.94
N ARG A 28 10.19 13.09 -17.28
CA ARG A 28 10.59 13.76 -16.03
C ARG A 28 9.87 13.10 -14.86
N GLN A 29 10.63 12.42 -14.00
CA GLN A 29 10.07 11.78 -12.82
C GLN A 29 10.38 12.60 -11.58
N ARG A 30 9.32 12.90 -10.81
CA ARG A 30 9.42 13.63 -9.54
C ARG A 30 9.91 12.72 -8.43
N PHE A 31 10.72 13.27 -7.54
CA PHE A 31 11.05 12.66 -6.26
C PHE A 31 11.20 13.71 -5.18
N TRP A 32 11.01 13.28 -3.94
CA TRP A 32 11.28 14.07 -2.74
C TRP A 32 12.53 13.54 -2.06
N VAL A 33 13.31 14.42 -1.47
CA VAL A 33 14.47 14.07 -0.63
C VAL A 33 14.38 14.74 0.72
N ASN A 34 14.74 14.03 1.78
CA ASN A 34 14.95 14.58 3.12
C ASN A 34 16.34 14.16 3.63
N LYS A 35 17.19 15.15 3.92
CA LYS A 35 18.56 14.95 4.41
C LYS A 35 18.70 15.22 5.92
N ASP A 36 17.65 15.64 6.60
CA ASP A 36 17.71 16.18 7.97
C ASP A 36 18.29 15.16 8.98
N PHE A 37 18.12 13.86 8.72
CA PHE A 37 18.59 12.78 9.58
C PHE A 37 19.86 12.10 9.08
N TRP A 38 20.35 12.44 7.90
CA TRP A 38 21.37 11.64 7.23
C TRP A 38 22.74 11.77 7.91
N LYS A 39 23.26 10.64 8.42
CA LYS A 39 24.64 10.52 8.92
C LYS A 39 25.62 10.38 7.75
N SER A 40 25.77 11.45 6.98
CA SER A 40 26.65 11.52 5.82
C SER A 40 28.13 11.20 6.20
N PRO A 41 28.90 10.53 5.33
CA PRO A 41 28.50 10.00 4.02
C PRO A 41 27.95 8.58 4.07
N ASN A 42 28.03 7.87 5.20
CA ASN A 42 27.83 6.41 5.27
C ASN A 42 26.46 5.97 5.82
N GLY A 43 25.58 6.92 6.17
CA GLY A 43 24.23 6.61 6.65
C GLY A 43 23.43 5.81 5.62
N PRO A 44 22.51 4.93 6.05
CA PRO A 44 21.68 4.15 5.14
C PRO A 44 20.78 5.04 4.28
N VAL A 45 20.18 4.46 3.24
CA VAL A 45 19.23 5.13 2.36
C VAL A 45 17.88 4.43 2.46
N PHE A 46 16.85 5.19 2.82
CA PHE A 46 15.48 4.70 2.82
C PHE A 46 14.75 5.22 1.59
N LEU A 47 14.31 4.29 0.74
CA LEU A 47 13.61 4.56 -0.50
C LEU A 47 12.11 4.26 -0.33
N TYR A 48 11.30 5.30 -0.20
CA TYR A 48 9.85 5.19 -0.27
C TYR A 48 9.41 5.13 -1.74
N ILE A 49 8.68 4.10 -2.10
CA ILE A 49 8.15 3.91 -3.47
C ILE A 49 6.73 4.47 -3.53
N GLY A 50 6.50 5.45 -4.41
CA GLY A 50 5.16 5.96 -4.71
C GLY A 50 4.35 4.98 -5.56
N GLY A 51 3.03 5.11 -5.51
CA GLY A 51 2.10 4.28 -6.27
C GLY A 51 1.07 5.10 -7.03
N GLU A 52 -0.17 4.68 -6.92
CA GLU A 52 -1.35 5.11 -7.66
C GLU A 52 -1.88 6.51 -7.25
N GLY A 53 -0.98 7.46 -6.99
CA GLY A 53 -1.32 8.82 -6.60
C GLY A 53 -0.13 9.78 -6.58
N ALA A 54 -0.44 11.07 -6.52
CA ALA A 54 0.59 12.11 -6.39
C ALA A 54 1.28 12.01 -5.01
N LEU A 55 2.61 12.04 -5.01
CA LEU A 55 3.39 12.19 -3.79
C LEU A 55 3.36 13.64 -3.30
N SER A 56 3.58 13.79 -1.99
CA SER A 56 3.72 15.09 -1.34
C SER A 56 4.97 15.11 -0.47
N SER A 57 5.40 16.30 -0.06
CA SER A 57 6.50 16.47 0.89
C SER A 57 6.28 15.73 2.21
N LEU A 58 5.02 15.52 2.61
CA LEU A 58 4.68 14.77 3.82
C LEU A 58 5.21 13.33 3.78
N THR A 59 5.34 12.73 2.59
CA THR A 59 5.88 11.38 2.41
C THR A 59 7.31 11.26 2.89
N VAL A 60 8.11 12.33 2.88
CA VAL A 60 9.49 12.34 3.41
C VAL A 60 9.61 13.04 4.77
N GLN A 61 8.49 13.45 5.37
CA GLN A 61 8.45 14.18 6.65
C GLN A 61 7.73 13.43 7.77
N ARG A 62 6.86 12.46 7.45
CA ARG A 62 6.07 11.71 8.41
C ARG A 62 5.99 10.23 8.04
N GLY A 63 5.70 9.40 9.04
CA GLY A 63 5.54 7.95 8.89
C GLY A 63 6.64 7.17 9.60
N GLU A 64 6.42 5.87 9.76
CA GLU A 64 7.35 4.95 10.44
C GLU A 64 8.75 4.97 9.80
N HIS A 65 8.83 5.01 8.47
CA HIS A 65 10.11 5.09 7.76
C HIS A 65 10.89 6.37 8.09
N ILE A 66 10.22 7.46 8.48
CA ILE A 66 10.88 8.71 8.91
C ILE A 66 11.37 8.61 10.35
N GLU A 67 10.57 8.03 11.25
CA GLU A 67 10.99 7.75 12.63
C GLU A 67 12.20 6.80 12.65
N LEU A 68 12.20 5.78 11.80
CA LEU A 68 13.33 4.89 11.60
C LEU A 68 14.52 5.62 10.94
N ALA A 69 14.28 6.57 10.04
CA ALA A 69 15.35 7.35 9.41
C ALA A 69 16.06 8.22 10.44
N GLU A 70 15.33 8.89 11.34
CA GLU A 70 15.88 9.64 12.47
C GLU A 70 16.74 8.74 13.37
N LYS A 71 16.20 7.57 13.73
CA LYS A 71 16.87 6.60 14.59
C LYS A 71 18.17 6.05 14.00
N TYR A 72 18.15 5.66 12.72
CA TYR A 72 19.29 5.02 12.05
C TYR A 72 20.22 6.00 11.32
N GLY A 73 19.82 7.26 11.21
CA GLY A 73 20.57 8.30 10.53
C GLY A 73 20.50 8.18 8.99
N ALA A 74 19.32 7.88 8.46
CA ALA A 74 19.13 7.57 7.04
C ALA A 74 18.91 8.82 6.17
N LEU A 75 19.41 8.78 4.93
CA LEU A 75 18.94 9.64 3.84
C LEU A 75 17.61 9.10 3.33
N VAL A 76 16.59 9.95 3.19
CA VAL A 76 15.27 9.50 2.72
C VAL A 76 14.99 10.04 1.33
N PHE A 77 14.60 9.16 0.42
CA PHE A 77 14.02 9.49 -0.87
C PHE A 77 12.59 8.98 -0.96
N ALA A 78 11.71 9.71 -1.64
CA ALA A 78 10.42 9.21 -2.08
C ALA A 78 10.25 9.44 -3.59
N VAL A 79 10.15 8.37 -4.37
CA VAL A 79 10.09 8.45 -5.85
C VAL A 79 8.66 8.31 -6.30
N GLU A 80 8.16 9.29 -7.06
CA GLU A 80 6.79 9.28 -7.55
C GLU A 80 6.62 8.34 -8.73
N HIS A 81 5.51 7.61 -8.75
CA HIS A 81 5.23 6.64 -9.78
C HIS A 81 4.97 7.31 -11.12
N ARG A 82 5.44 6.70 -12.22
CA ARG A 82 5.10 7.13 -13.57
C ARG A 82 3.59 7.23 -13.79
N PHE A 83 3.15 8.24 -14.53
CA PHE A 83 1.75 8.55 -14.82
C PHE A 83 0.92 9.09 -13.65
N TYR A 84 1.53 9.36 -12.49
CA TYR A 84 0.85 9.95 -11.35
C TYR A 84 1.51 11.27 -10.94
N GLY A 85 0.72 12.18 -10.36
CA GLY A 85 1.19 13.49 -9.91
C GLY A 85 1.85 14.29 -11.02
N ASN A 86 3.09 14.73 -10.76
CA ASN A 86 3.88 15.50 -11.71
C ASN A 86 4.83 14.61 -12.53
N SER A 87 4.76 13.29 -12.36
CA SER A 87 5.59 12.30 -13.05
C SER A 87 4.91 11.75 -14.30
N ILE A 88 4.34 12.66 -15.08
CA ILE A 88 3.60 12.37 -16.30
C ILE A 88 3.98 13.34 -17.42
N ASN A 89 4.20 12.80 -18.62
CA ASN A 89 4.42 13.63 -19.79
C ASN A 89 3.12 14.30 -20.24
N ASN A 90 3.22 15.45 -20.91
CA ASN A 90 2.04 16.20 -21.41
C ASN A 90 1.11 15.34 -22.29
N ASP A 91 1.67 14.37 -23.01
CA ASP A 91 0.93 13.43 -23.86
C ASP A 91 0.78 12.03 -23.23
N GLY A 92 1.19 11.85 -21.97
CA GLY A 92 1.21 10.55 -21.28
C GLY A 92 -0.15 9.87 -21.23
N LEU A 93 -1.22 10.63 -20.97
CA LEU A 93 -2.60 10.09 -20.90
C LEU A 93 -3.23 9.78 -22.26
N ARG A 94 -2.51 9.98 -23.38
CA ARG A 94 -2.97 9.46 -24.67
C ARG A 94 -2.87 7.94 -24.65
N LEU A 95 -3.89 7.25 -25.17
CA LEU A 95 -3.95 5.79 -25.16
C LEU A 95 -2.69 5.12 -25.72
N ALA A 96 -2.10 5.68 -26.78
CA ALA A 96 -0.86 5.19 -27.38
C ALA A 96 0.35 5.21 -26.41
N ASN A 97 0.35 6.11 -25.43
CA ASN A 97 1.41 6.27 -24.43
C ASN A 97 1.12 5.51 -23.13
N MET A 98 -0.14 5.20 -22.83
CA MET A 98 -0.51 4.40 -21.65
C MET A 98 0.11 2.99 -21.66
N ARG A 99 0.57 2.48 -22.82
CA ARG A 99 1.36 1.24 -22.90
C ARG A 99 2.64 1.26 -22.04
N PHE A 100 3.14 2.44 -21.67
CA PHE A 100 4.31 2.60 -20.80
C PHE A 100 3.95 2.61 -19.30
N LEU A 101 2.66 2.58 -18.94
CA LEU A 101 2.18 2.43 -17.58
C LEU A 101 2.11 0.93 -17.23
N SER A 102 3.21 0.40 -16.70
CA SER A 102 3.27 -0.97 -16.19
C SER A 102 4.17 -1.07 -14.97
N SER A 103 3.92 -2.07 -14.13
CA SER A 103 4.76 -2.36 -12.96
C SER A 103 6.22 -2.60 -13.35
N GLN A 104 6.49 -3.31 -14.45
CA GLN A 104 7.85 -3.58 -14.93
C GLN A 104 8.61 -2.29 -15.23
N GLN A 105 7.93 -1.36 -15.89
CA GLN A 105 8.49 -0.07 -16.25
C GLN A 105 8.66 0.85 -15.03
N ALA A 106 7.76 0.78 -14.05
CA ALA A 106 7.93 1.47 -12.77
C ALA A 106 9.11 0.94 -11.96
N LEU A 107 9.37 -0.38 -11.97
CA LEU A 107 10.55 -0.95 -11.33
C LEU A 107 11.86 -0.54 -12.05
N ALA A 108 11.83 -0.42 -13.37
CA ALA A 108 12.97 0.08 -14.15
C ALA A 108 13.27 1.57 -13.85
N ASP A 109 12.24 2.37 -13.60
CA ASP A 109 12.43 3.75 -13.12
C ASP A 109 13.15 3.80 -11.78
N LEU A 110 12.76 2.94 -10.83
CA LEU A 110 13.43 2.87 -9.52
C LEU A 110 14.90 2.47 -9.64
N ALA A 111 15.23 1.55 -10.55
CA ALA A 111 16.62 1.18 -10.83
C ALA A 111 17.41 2.35 -11.42
N THR A 112 16.78 3.11 -12.32
CA THR A 112 17.37 4.31 -12.93
C THR A 112 17.56 5.42 -11.90
N PHE A 113 16.58 5.63 -11.02
CA PHE A 113 16.67 6.56 -9.90
C PHE A 113 17.82 6.21 -8.97
N HIS A 114 17.98 4.93 -8.62
CA HIS A 114 19.08 4.49 -7.77
C HIS A 114 20.44 4.91 -8.37
N THR A 115 20.67 4.65 -9.67
CA THR A 115 21.90 5.07 -10.35
C THR A 115 22.09 6.59 -10.35
N TYR A 116 21.02 7.35 -10.58
CA TYR A 116 21.05 8.80 -10.49
C TYR A 116 21.42 9.27 -9.08
N ALA A 117 20.74 8.75 -8.05
CA ALA A 117 20.93 9.17 -6.67
C ALA A 117 22.33 8.80 -6.14
N VAL A 118 22.87 7.64 -6.55
CA VAL A 118 24.26 7.25 -6.23
C VAL A 118 25.24 8.31 -6.71
N LYS A 119 25.09 8.78 -7.95
CA LYS A 119 25.95 9.80 -8.53
C LYS A 119 25.73 11.17 -7.90
N GLU A 120 24.47 11.62 -7.84
CA GLU A 120 24.11 12.99 -7.42
C GLU A 120 24.40 13.24 -5.94
N TYR A 121 24.21 12.23 -5.08
CA TYR A 121 24.40 12.36 -3.63
C TYR A 121 25.68 11.70 -3.14
N ASN A 122 26.59 11.33 -4.06
CA ASN A 122 27.88 10.70 -3.77
C ASN A 122 27.77 9.49 -2.82
N LEU A 123 26.79 8.63 -3.10
CA LEU A 123 26.54 7.42 -2.32
C LEU A 123 27.48 6.32 -2.82
N SER A 124 27.83 5.40 -1.93
CA SER A 124 28.73 4.28 -2.20
C SER A 124 28.10 2.98 -1.73
N GLU A 125 28.80 1.86 -1.91
CA GLU A 125 28.40 0.55 -1.37
C GLU A 125 28.26 0.54 0.16
N ASN A 126 28.81 1.56 0.85
CA ASN A 126 28.62 1.73 2.29
C ASN A 126 27.18 2.13 2.66
N ASN A 127 26.46 2.78 1.74
CA ASN A 127 25.09 3.22 1.94
C ASN A 127 24.13 2.05 1.70
N VAL A 128 23.62 1.47 2.79
CA VAL A 128 22.67 0.35 2.71
C VAL A 128 21.29 0.87 2.32
N TRP A 129 20.75 0.39 1.20
CA TRP A 129 19.42 0.78 0.70
C TRP A 129 18.32 -0.15 1.22
N ILE A 130 17.26 0.42 1.80
CA ILE A 130 16.05 -0.30 2.22
C ILE A 130 14.85 0.37 1.58
N CYS A 131 14.01 -0.40 0.89
CA CYS A 131 12.82 0.15 0.23
C CYS A 131 11.54 -0.12 1.03
N TYR A 132 10.58 0.81 0.91
CA TYR A 132 9.32 0.83 1.64
C TYR A 132 8.17 1.14 0.68
N GLY A 133 7.02 0.52 0.92
CA GLY A 133 5.77 0.84 0.24
C GLY A 133 4.57 0.20 0.92
N GLY A 134 3.39 0.81 0.73
CA GLY A 134 2.09 0.33 1.21
C GLY A 134 1.17 -0.02 0.04
N SER A 135 0.21 -0.93 0.17
CA SER A 135 -0.72 -1.26 -0.94
C SER A 135 0.01 -1.75 -2.22
N TYR A 136 -0.37 -1.28 -3.40
CA TYR A 136 0.36 -1.47 -4.66
C TYR A 136 1.84 -1.06 -4.56
N PRO A 137 2.23 0.10 -3.99
CA PRO A 137 3.64 0.39 -3.74
C PRO A 137 4.33 -0.60 -2.80
N GLY A 138 3.59 -1.25 -1.89
CA GLY A 138 4.10 -2.38 -1.09
C GLY A 138 4.42 -3.59 -1.97
N SER A 139 3.59 -3.86 -2.97
CA SER A 139 3.87 -4.88 -3.98
C SER A 139 5.08 -4.50 -4.84
N LEU A 140 5.19 -3.25 -5.27
CA LEU A 140 6.37 -2.73 -5.95
C LEU A 140 7.65 -2.84 -5.10
N SER A 141 7.58 -2.57 -3.80
CA SER A 141 8.71 -2.73 -2.86
C SER A 141 9.22 -4.18 -2.83
N ALA A 142 8.31 -5.14 -2.68
CA ALA A 142 8.65 -6.57 -2.75
C ALA A 142 9.23 -6.96 -4.12
N TRP A 143 8.61 -6.50 -5.21
CA TRP A 143 9.05 -6.82 -6.58
C TRP A 143 10.37 -6.15 -6.94
N PHE A 144 10.65 -4.95 -6.42
CA PHE A 144 11.91 -4.26 -6.64
C PHE A 144 13.06 -5.00 -5.98
N ARG A 145 12.88 -5.43 -4.72
CA ARG A 145 13.86 -6.30 -4.05
C ARG A 145 14.02 -7.65 -4.74
N LEU A 146 12.94 -8.22 -5.28
CA LEU A 146 12.98 -9.48 -6.02
C LEU A 146 13.74 -9.37 -7.34
N LYS A 147 13.51 -8.31 -8.12
CA LYS A 147 14.03 -8.14 -9.49
C LYS A 147 15.35 -7.38 -9.57
N TYR A 148 15.64 -6.54 -8.59
CA TYR A 148 16.87 -5.76 -8.50
C TYR A 148 17.58 -5.96 -7.14
N PRO A 149 17.85 -7.21 -6.73
CA PRO A 149 18.43 -7.50 -5.43
C PRO A 149 19.85 -6.94 -5.23
N GLN A 150 20.51 -6.53 -6.30
CA GLN A 150 21.81 -5.85 -6.28
C GLN A 150 21.73 -4.37 -5.92
N LEU A 151 20.54 -3.74 -6.02
CA LEU A 151 20.35 -2.30 -5.80
C LEU A 151 19.78 -1.97 -4.42
N VAL A 152 18.94 -2.85 -3.87
CA VAL A 152 18.33 -2.67 -2.55
C VAL A 152 18.59 -3.87 -1.68
N TYR A 153 19.01 -3.64 -0.44
CA TYR A 153 19.39 -4.70 0.48
C TYR A 153 18.18 -5.43 1.07
N GLY A 154 17.07 -4.73 1.30
CA GLY A 154 15.83 -5.30 1.80
C GLY A 154 14.60 -4.47 1.45
N ALA A 155 13.42 -5.07 1.61
CA ALA A 155 12.13 -4.46 1.34
C ALA A 155 11.16 -4.63 2.51
N ILE A 156 10.48 -3.55 2.87
CA ILE A 156 9.27 -3.56 3.69
C ILE A 156 8.08 -3.39 2.73
N ALA A 157 7.25 -4.42 2.66
CA ALA A 157 6.07 -4.51 1.80
C ALA A 157 4.82 -4.51 2.69
N SER A 158 4.31 -3.31 3.00
CA SER A 158 3.13 -3.17 3.84
C SER A 158 1.85 -3.35 3.03
N SER A 159 0.94 -4.16 3.57
CA SER A 159 -0.39 -4.48 3.05
C SER A 159 -0.38 -4.73 1.54
N ALA A 160 0.61 -5.52 1.10
CA ALA A 160 0.98 -5.66 -0.30
C ALA A 160 0.20 -6.80 -0.97
N PRO A 161 -0.78 -6.52 -1.85
CA PRO A 161 -1.49 -7.55 -2.60
C PRO A 161 -0.63 -8.07 -3.77
N VAL A 162 0.30 -8.98 -3.46
CA VAL A 162 1.27 -9.51 -4.45
C VAL A 162 0.68 -10.58 -5.37
N ARG A 163 -0.47 -11.15 -5.01
CA ARG A 163 -1.22 -12.09 -5.86
C ARG A 163 -2.30 -11.37 -6.64
N ALA A 164 -2.14 -11.26 -7.96
CA ALA A 164 -3.15 -10.69 -8.83
C ALA A 164 -4.33 -11.67 -9.02
N LYS A 165 -5.56 -11.15 -8.96
CA LYS A 165 -6.80 -11.89 -9.26
C LYS A 165 -7.74 -11.01 -10.08
N VAL A 166 -8.32 -11.59 -11.14
CA VAL A 166 -9.31 -10.90 -11.97
C VAL A 166 -10.61 -10.67 -11.20
N ASN A 167 -11.13 -11.73 -10.56
CA ASN A 167 -12.26 -11.64 -9.64
C ASN A 167 -11.78 -11.92 -8.21
N PHE A 168 -11.77 -10.91 -7.36
CA PHE A 168 -11.27 -10.99 -5.98
C PHE A 168 -12.39 -10.91 -4.94
N GLU A 169 -13.20 -11.96 -4.87
CA GLU A 169 -14.26 -12.10 -3.85
C GLU A 169 -13.72 -12.15 -2.40
N GLY A 170 -12.43 -12.45 -2.23
CA GLY A 170 -11.79 -12.54 -0.93
C GLY A 170 -11.72 -11.20 -0.18
N TYR A 171 -11.70 -10.07 -0.90
CA TYR A 171 -11.77 -8.73 -0.30
C TYR A 171 -12.98 -8.65 0.60
N HIS A 172 -14.12 -9.05 0.05
CA HIS A 172 -15.37 -9.05 0.76
C HIS A 172 -15.30 -10.02 1.96
N ASN A 173 -14.93 -11.28 1.75
CA ASN A 173 -14.89 -12.23 2.87
C ASN A 173 -14.13 -11.71 4.11
N VAL A 174 -13.01 -11.01 3.91
CA VAL A 174 -12.27 -10.37 4.99
C VAL A 174 -13.01 -9.18 5.58
N THR A 175 -13.47 -8.21 4.78
CA THR A 175 -14.19 -7.01 5.28
C THR A 175 -15.28 -7.39 6.27
N THR A 176 -16.00 -8.48 6.00
CA THR A 176 -17.04 -8.94 6.90
C THR A 176 -16.54 -9.69 8.13
N SER A 177 -15.45 -10.44 8.04
CA SER A 177 -14.81 -10.97 9.25
C SER A 177 -14.30 -9.83 10.15
N SER A 178 -13.72 -8.79 9.55
CA SER A 178 -13.11 -7.66 10.26
C SER A 178 -14.10 -6.83 11.03
N LEU A 179 -15.26 -6.54 10.44
CA LEU A 179 -16.23 -5.67 11.07
C LEU A 179 -17.07 -6.42 12.15
N GLY A 180 -17.09 -7.76 12.11
CA GLY A 180 -17.63 -8.61 13.18
C GLY A 180 -16.64 -8.82 14.35
N ASP A 181 -15.43 -8.26 14.25
CA ASP A 181 -14.40 -8.35 15.27
C ASP A 181 -14.77 -7.47 16.49
N PRO A 182 -14.76 -8.00 17.72
CA PRO A 182 -15.00 -7.22 18.93
C PRO A 182 -14.09 -6.00 19.09
N VAL A 183 -12.90 -6.01 18.46
CA VAL A 183 -11.97 -4.87 18.43
C VAL A 183 -12.59 -3.62 17.78
N VAL A 184 -13.64 -3.75 16.96
CA VAL A 184 -14.35 -2.63 16.32
C VAL A 184 -15.80 -2.41 16.85
N ASN A 185 -16.19 -3.03 17.97
CA ASN A 185 -17.50 -2.84 18.62
C ASN A 185 -18.76 -3.19 17.76
N GLY A 186 -18.74 -4.28 16.99
CA GLY A 186 -19.93 -4.74 16.22
C GLY A 186 -21.05 -5.38 17.07
N SER A 187 -22.34 -5.23 16.68
CA SER A 187 -23.50 -5.96 17.27
C SER A 187 -24.64 -6.16 16.25
N PHE A 188 -25.50 -7.19 16.42
CA PHE A 188 -26.51 -7.60 15.42
C PHE A 188 -27.94 -7.86 15.99
N GLN A 189 -28.97 -7.54 15.19
CA GLN A 189 -30.40 -7.87 15.38
C GLN A 189 -30.99 -8.46 14.07
N LYS A 190 -32.30 -8.79 13.96
CA LYS A 190 -32.92 -9.40 12.74
C LYS A 190 -33.59 -8.37 11.80
N PHE A 191 -33.51 -8.56 10.47
CA PHE A 191 -33.74 -7.50 9.46
C PHE A 191 -34.56 -7.88 8.21
N THR A 192 -35.67 -8.62 8.35
CA THR A 192 -36.50 -9.12 7.23
C THR A 192 -37.11 -8.03 6.31
N LYS A 193 -37.25 -6.79 6.80
CA LYS A 193 -37.74 -5.66 6.00
C LYS A 193 -36.67 -5.14 5.02
N LEU A 194 -35.39 -5.13 5.44
CA LEU A 194 -34.29 -4.61 4.61
C LEU A 194 -33.98 -5.53 3.43
N GLU A 195 -34.14 -6.84 3.61
CA GLU A 195 -34.03 -7.83 2.54
C GLU A 195 -34.85 -7.44 1.30
N LYS A 196 -36.12 -7.10 1.52
CA LYS A 196 -37.09 -6.77 0.47
C LYS A 196 -36.84 -5.39 -0.13
N ASP A 197 -36.61 -4.41 0.73
CA ASP A 197 -36.52 -3.01 0.33
C ASP A 197 -35.25 -2.72 -0.51
N PHE A 198 -34.18 -3.48 -0.28
CA PHE A 198 -32.92 -3.33 -0.98
C PHE A 198 -32.56 -4.49 -1.92
N SER A 199 -33.52 -5.38 -2.20
CA SER A 199 -33.38 -6.46 -3.18
C SER A 199 -32.21 -7.41 -2.89
N SER A 200 -32.08 -7.83 -1.63
CA SER A 200 -31.02 -8.77 -1.20
C SER A 200 -31.22 -10.15 -1.83
N CYS A 201 -30.13 -10.79 -2.26
CA CYS A 201 -30.17 -12.10 -2.94
C CYS A 201 -30.47 -13.29 -2.02
N LYS A 202 -30.30 -13.14 -0.72
CA LYS A 202 -30.55 -14.13 0.33
C LYS A 202 -31.15 -13.43 1.56
N PRO A 203 -31.85 -14.17 2.44
CA PRO A 203 -32.28 -13.62 3.72
C PRO A 203 -31.09 -13.08 4.51
N LEU A 204 -31.25 -11.92 5.14
CA LEU A 204 -30.31 -11.30 6.08
C LEU A 204 -30.44 -12.04 7.42
N SER A 205 -30.06 -13.31 7.39
CA SER A 205 -30.44 -14.31 8.40
C SER A 205 -29.37 -14.51 9.46
N VAL A 206 -28.13 -14.15 9.14
CA VAL A 206 -27.02 -14.14 10.06
C VAL A 206 -26.39 -12.75 10.09
N ASP A 207 -25.77 -12.44 11.21
CA ASP A 207 -24.98 -11.25 11.49
C ASP A 207 -24.14 -10.79 10.28
N LYS A 208 -23.49 -11.77 9.65
CA LYS A 208 -22.70 -11.60 8.43
C LYS A 208 -23.43 -10.81 7.32
N ASP A 209 -24.69 -11.14 7.07
CA ASP A 209 -25.46 -10.61 5.93
C ASP A 209 -25.91 -9.16 6.17
N ILE A 210 -26.27 -8.84 7.41
CA ILE A 210 -26.80 -7.54 7.83
C ILE A 210 -25.74 -6.46 7.72
N PHE A 211 -24.51 -6.85 8.02
CA PHE A 211 -23.41 -5.93 7.90
C PHE A 211 -23.00 -5.71 6.46
N TRP A 212 -22.91 -6.79 5.68
CA TRP A 212 -22.69 -6.67 4.25
C TRP A 212 -23.61 -5.62 3.67
N PHE A 213 -24.88 -5.76 4.02
CA PHE A 213 -25.91 -4.82 3.67
C PHE A 213 -25.60 -3.36 4.09
N ALA A 214 -25.16 -3.11 5.33
CA ALA A 214 -24.85 -1.76 5.83
C ALA A 214 -23.57 -1.14 5.23
N SER A 215 -22.49 -1.91 5.09
CA SER A 215 -21.23 -1.42 4.49
C SER A 215 -21.38 -1.10 3.01
N ASN A 216 -22.13 -1.91 2.27
CA ASN A 216 -22.43 -1.65 0.86
C ASN A 216 -23.21 -0.34 0.68
N LEU A 217 -24.10 -0.01 1.62
CA LEU A 217 -24.80 1.27 1.60
C LEU A 217 -23.88 2.45 1.90
N ALA A 218 -22.84 2.27 2.71
CA ALA A 218 -21.86 3.31 3.04
C ALA A 218 -20.89 3.56 1.87
N ASP A 219 -20.41 2.49 1.23
CA ASP A 219 -19.50 2.54 0.08
C ASP A 219 -20.04 3.37 -1.09
N ILE A 220 -21.37 3.46 -1.23
CA ILE A 220 -22.01 4.35 -2.20
C ILE A 220 -21.62 5.81 -1.96
N PHE A 221 -21.66 6.26 -0.72
CA PHE A 221 -21.32 7.64 -0.36
C PHE A 221 -19.81 7.83 -0.44
N ASP A 222 -19.04 6.86 0.05
CA ASP A 222 -17.60 6.92 0.08
C ASP A 222 -17.02 6.97 -1.34
N GLY A 223 -17.49 6.12 -2.25
CA GLY A 223 -17.09 6.13 -3.66
C GLY A 223 -17.43 7.44 -4.37
N VAL A 224 -18.62 8.00 -4.12
CA VAL A 224 -19.02 9.28 -4.76
C VAL A 224 -18.24 10.47 -4.21
N ILE A 225 -17.89 10.45 -2.93
CA ILE A 225 -17.03 11.49 -2.32
C ILE A 225 -15.59 11.34 -2.83
N GLN A 226 -15.09 10.10 -2.90
CA GLN A 226 -13.73 9.77 -3.32
C GLN A 226 -13.47 10.11 -4.79
N TYR A 227 -14.43 9.85 -5.68
CA TYR A 227 -14.32 10.06 -7.13
C TYR A 227 -15.20 11.20 -7.64
N ASN A 228 -15.42 12.22 -6.81
CA ASN A 228 -16.34 13.31 -7.12
C ASN A 228 -15.94 14.05 -8.42
N ASN A 229 -16.87 14.07 -9.40
CA ASN A 229 -16.71 14.61 -10.75
C ASN A 229 -15.84 13.79 -11.73
N GLU A 230 -15.40 12.60 -11.34
CA GLU A 230 -14.70 11.68 -12.24
C GLU A 230 -15.69 10.82 -13.07
N MET A 231 -16.92 10.65 -12.56
CA MET A 231 -18.03 10.00 -13.25
C MET A 231 -19.11 11.04 -13.65
N PRO A 232 -19.56 11.09 -14.93
CA PRO A 232 -20.48 12.13 -15.41
C PRO A 232 -21.85 12.12 -14.72
N THR A 233 -22.30 10.94 -14.29
CA THR A 233 -23.67 10.69 -13.79
C THR A 233 -23.76 10.57 -12.27
N MET A 234 -22.62 10.43 -11.57
CA MET A 234 -22.59 10.20 -10.13
C MET A 234 -21.50 11.05 -9.45
N ASN A 235 -21.93 12.13 -8.82
CA ASN A 235 -21.10 13.07 -8.06
C ASN A 235 -21.85 13.54 -6.81
N ILE A 236 -21.19 14.34 -5.96
CA ILE A 236 -21.79 14.82 -4.71
C ILE A 236 -23.10 15.58 -4.97
N SER A 237 -23.21 16.35 -6.06
CA SER A 237 -24.44 17.08 -6.39
C SER A 237 -25.59 16.15 -6.74
N SER A 238 -25.37 15.12 -7.55
CA SER A 238 -26.40 14.13 -7.89
C SER A 238 -26.80 13.27 -6.69
N LEU A 239 -25.83 12.91 -5.84
CA LEU A 239 -26.07 12.19 -4.58
C LEU A 239 -26.96 13.01 -3.63
N CYS A 240 -26.61 14.28 -3.42
CA CYS A 240 -27.42 15.18 -2.60
C CYS A 240 -28.83 15.35 -3.18
N LYS A 241 -28.98 15.52 -4.50
CA LYS A 241 -30.31 15.63 -5.17
C LYS A 241 -31.21 14.42 -4.92
N VAL A 242 -30.65 13.22 -4.73
CA VAL A 242 -31.42 12.01 -4.41
C VAL A 242 -31.74 11.97 -2.92
N MET A 243 -30.75 12.21 -2.06
CA MET A 243 -30.89 12.07 -0.60
C MET A 243 -31.71 13.17 0.07
N THR A 244 -31.80 14.36 -0.52
CA THR A 244 -32.56 15.51 0.03
C THR A 244 -33.98 15.62 -0.51
N LYS A 245 -34.47 14.65 -1.30
CA LYS A 245 -35.87 14.65 -1.76
C LYS A 245 -36.83 14.64 -0.55
N PRO A 246 -37.91 15.46 -0.57
CA PRO A 246 -38.91 15.46 0.49
C PRO A 246 -39.54 14.06 0.62
N GLY A 247 -39.59 13.52 1.85
CA GLY A 247 -40.10 12.17 2.10
C GLY A 247 -39.35 11.48 3.23
N VAL A 248 -39.49 10.16 3.34
CA VAL A 248 -38.77 9.36 4.32
C VAL A 248 -37.34 9.13 3.81
N PRO A 249 -36.28 9.52 4.57
CA PRO A 249 -34.89 9.35 4.13
C PRO A 249 -34.50 7.91 3.76
N TYR A 250 -35.19 6.94 4.35
CA TYR A 250 -35.07 5.51 4.03
C TYR A 250 -35.45 5.19 2.57
N ASP A 251 -36.48 5.81 2.01
CA ASP A 251 -36.92 5.59 0.62
C ASP A 251 -35.94 6.21 -0.40
N ASN A 252 -35.30 7.31 -0.01
CA ASN A 252 -34.23 7.93 -0.80
C ASN A 252 -33.00 7.00 -0.86
N LEU A 253 -32.67 6.33 0.24
CA LEU A 253 -31.57 5.37 0.32
C LEU A 253 -31.83 4.11 -0.53
N ILE A 254 -33.08 3.60 -0.57
CA ILE A 254 -33.49 2.52 -1.48
C ILE A 254 -33.31 2.95 -2.94
N THR A 255 -33.69 4.18 -3.27
CA THR A 255 -33.55 4.75 -4.61
C THR A 255 -32.07 4.85 -5.01
N LEU A 256 -31.21 5.25 -4.08
CA LEU A 256 -29.78 5.39 -4.27
C LEU A 256 -29.07 4.04 -4.48
N ASN A 257 -29.44 3.01 -3.71
CA ASN A 257 -28.91 1.64 -3.88
C ASN A 257 -29.25 1.03 -5.24
N LYS A 258 -30.36 1.45 -5.87
CA LYS A 258 -30.74 0.98 -7.21
C LYS A 258 -29.91 1.57 -8.35
N ILE A 259 -29.14 2.62 -8.09
CA ILE A 259 -28.44 3.40 -9.13
C ILE A 259 -26.91 3.37 -8.97
N THR A 260 -26.34 2.56 -8.08
CA THR A 260 -24.91 2.61 -7.66
C THR A 260 -24.11 1.32 -7.92
N ASP A 261 -22.79 1.48 -8.11
CA ASP A 261 -21.90 0.50 -8.73
C ASP A 261 -21.21 -0.48 -7.75
N GLN A 262 -21.86 -1.61 -7.43
CA GLN A 262 -21.20 -2.76 -6.80
C GLN A 262 -21.55 -4.09 -7.48
N THR A 263 -20.52 -4.86 -7.84
CA THR A 263 -20.65 -6.07 -8.67
C THR A 263 -20.88 -7.36 -7.89
N CYS A 264 -21.76 -8.23 -8.38
CA CYS A 264 -21.84 -9.63 -7.98
C CYS A 264 -22.19 -10.57 -9.13
N ASP A 265 -21.37 -11.59 -9.32
CA ASP A 265 -21.68 -12.67 -10.26
C ASP A 265 -22.75 -13.62 -9.66
N PRO A 266 -23.82 -13.97 -10.41
CA PRO A 266 -24.91 -14.83 -9.95
C PRO A 266 -24.50 -16.23 -9.45
N LYS A 267 -23.27 -16.71 -9.72
CA LYS A 267 -22.80 -18.02 -9.23
C LYS A 267 -22.08 -18.00 -7.87
N THR A 268 -22.01 -16.84 -7.22
CA THR A 268 -21.20 -16.64 -6.01
C THR A 268 -22.04 -16.64 -4.73
N THR A 269 -21.40 -16.79 -3.56
CA THR A 269 -22.09 -16.73 -2.25
C THR A 269 -22.42 -15.31 -1.80
N CYS A 270 -22.29 -14.33 -2.69
CA CYS A 270 -22.43 -12.92 -2.38
C CYS A 270 -23.87 -12.56 -1.98
N VAL A 271 -24.01 -11.44 -1.26
CA VAL A 271 -25.30 -10.83 -0.88
C VAL A 271 -25.61 -9.52 -1.64
N PHE A 272 -24.76 -9.13 -2.60
CA PHE A 272 -24.88 -7.90 -3.40
C PHE A 272 -25.98 -7.95 -4.49
N SER A 273 -26.14 -6.83 -5.20
CA SER A 273 -27.01 -6.66 -6.37
C SER A 273 -26.53 -7.50 -7.57
N ARG A 274 -27.44 -8.19 -8.26
CA ARG A 274 -27.16 -8.95 -9.50
C ARG A 274 -27.00 -8.06 -10.74
N HIS A 275 -27.16 -6.75 -10.60
CA HIS A 275 -27.25 -5.84 -11.73
C HIS A 275 -25.89 -5.44 -12.32
N ILE A 276 -24.79 -5.71 -11.60
CA ILE A 276 -23.44 -5.34 -12.04
C ILE A 276 -22.56 -6.56 -11.82
N THR A 277 -21.77 -6.96 -12.82
CA THR A 277 -20.92 -8.15 -12.77
C THR A 277 -19.50 -7.77 -13.19
N LEU A 278 -18.55 -8.71 -13.14
CA LEU A 278 -17.22 -8.50 -13.73
C LEU A 278 -17.31 -8.16 -15.23
N GLY A 279 -18.34 -8.66 -15.94
CA GLY A 279 -18.54 -8.47 -17.38
C GLY A 279 -18.48 -7.01 -17.83
N PRO A 280 -19.38 -6.12 -17.33
CA PRO A 280 -19.36 -4.69 -17.65
C PRO A 280 -18.02 -3.98 -17.42
N ASN A 281 -17.27 -4.35 -16.37
CA ASN A 281 -15.94 -3.77 -16.14
C ASN A 281 -14.92 -4.21 -17.19
N LEU A 282 -14.96 -5.48 -17.60
CA LEU A 282 -14.10 -5.98 -18.69
C LEU A 282 -14.50 -5.41 -20.05
N GLU A 283 -15.80 -5.19 -20.28
CA GLU A 283 -16.30 -4.48 -21.46
C GLU A 283 -15.80 -3.02 -21.49
N LEU A 284 -15.79 -2.34 -20.34
CA LEU A 284 -15.24 -0.98 -20.25
C LEU A 284 -13.74 -0.96 -20.59
N CYS A 285 -12.96 -1.94 -20.10
CA CYS A 285 -11.54 -2.07 -20.48
C CYS A 285 -11.36 -2.19 -22.01
N GLN A 286 -12.22 -2.97 -22.66
CA GLN A 286 -12.19 -3.16 -24.11
C GLN A 286 -12.60 -1.89 -24.85
N LEU A 287 -13.64 -1.20 -24.39
CA LEU A 287 -14.18 -0.01 -25.06
C LEU A 287 -13.27 1.21 -24.91
N VAL A 288 -12.71 1.43 -23.72
CA VAL A 288 -11.92 2.64 -23.41
C VAL A 288 -10.45 2.45 -23.77
N TYR A 289 -9.88 1.28 -23.46
CA TYR A 289 -8.44 1.04 -23.57
C TYR A 289 -8.06 0.05 -24.66
N GLY A 290 -9.05 -0.56 -25.33
CA GLY A 290 -8.78 -1.63 -26.30
C GLY A 290 -8.26 -2.91 -25.65
N ILE A 291 -8.41 -3.07 -24.34
CA ILE A 291 -7.91 -4.22 -23.58
C ILE A 291 -9.03 -5.25 -23.46
N SER A 292 -8.88 -6.38 -24.14
CA SER A 292 -9.88 -7.45 -24.11
C SER A 292 -9.92 -8.16 -22.75
N PRO A 293 -11.03 -8.83 -22.41
CA PRO A 293 -11.07 -9.77 -21.29
C PRO A 293 -9.87 -10.73 -21.28
N ASP A 294 -9.52 -11.30 -22.44
CA ASP A 294 -8.40 -12.23 -22.59
C ASP A 294 -7.04 -11.58 -22.31
N ASP A 295 -6.86 -10.30 -22.66
CA ASP A 295 -5.67 -9.53 -22.29
C ASP A 295 -5.57 -9.37 -20.77
N VAL A 296 -6.70 -9.13 -20.08
CA VAL A 296 -6.75 -9.02 -18.60
C VAL A 296 -6.36 -10.36 -17.96
N TYR A 297 -6.95 -11.48 -18.40
CA TYR A 297 -6.60 -12.81 -17.87
C TYR A 297 -5.12 -13.15 -18.10
N ARG A 298 -4.60 -12.89 -19.31
CA ARG A 298 -3.18 -13.09 -19.62
C ARG A 298 -2.28 -12.19 -18.79
N SER A 299 -2.65 -10.94 -18.55
CA SER A 299 -1.88 -9.99 -17.74
C SER A 299 -1.83 -10.40 -16.27
N VAL A 300 -2.93 -10.92 -15.72
CA VAL A 300 -2.96 -11.48 -14.35
C VAL A 300 -2.07 -12.71 -14.25
N GLN A 301 -2.16 -13.64 -15.21
CA GLN A 301 -1.29 -14.81 -15.25
C GLN A 301 0.19 -14.42 -15.39
N PHE A 302 0.48 -13.46 -16.25
CA PHE A 302 1.82 -12.91 -16.43
C PHE A 302 2.34 -12.35 -15.10
N SER A 303 1.60 -11.47 -14.42
CA SER A 303 2.03 -10.87 -13.15
C SER A 303 2.32 -11.92 -12.09
N ASN A 304 1.44 -12.91 -11.94
CA ASN A 304 1.63 -13.99 -10.97
C ASN A 304 2.84 -14.88 -11.32
N THR A 305 3.08 -15.14 -12.60
CA THR A 305 4.24 -15.95 -13.05
C THR A 305 5.54 -15.15 -12.91
N TYR A 306 5.51 -13.89 -13.31
CA TYR A 306 6.68 -13.03 -13.38
C TYR A 306 7.15 -12.62 -11.98
N TYR A 307 6.24 -12.31 -11.06
CA TYR A 307 6.56 -11.90 -9.69
C TYR A 307 6.43 -13.01 -8.64
N GLY A 308 5.92 -14.18 -9.03
CA GLY A 308 5.77 -15.34 -8.16
C GLY A 308 4.57 -15.30 -7.22
N SER A 309 3.61 -14.38 -7.41
CA SER A 309 2.37 -14.33 -6.60
C SER A 309 2.69 -14.18 -5.10
N ASP A 310 1.94 -14.88 -4.24
CA ASP A 310 2.15 -15.13 -2.82
C ASP A 310 3.30 -16.12 -2.52
N GLN A 311 4.12 -16.47 -3.52
CA GLN A 311 5.32 -17.31 -3.41
C GLN A 311 6.47 -16.71 -4.24
N PRO A 312 6.90 -15.45 -3.99
CA PRO A 312 7.85 -14.72 -4.84
C PRO A 312 9.25 -15.34 -4.91
N LYS A 313 9.64 -16.19 -3.94
CA LYS A 313 10.98 -16.83 -3.83
C LYS A 313 12.11 -15.80 -3.82
N GLY A 314 11.90 -14.68 -3.15
CA GLY A 314 12.87 -13.61 -3.00
C GLY A 314 13.84 -13.83 -1.83
N SER A 315 14.37 -12.73 -1.30
CA SER A 315 15.13 -12.73 -0.05
C SER A 315 15.12 -11.34 0.55
N ARG A 316 15.19 -11.25 1.88
CA ARG A 316 15.20 -9.99 2.62
C ARG A 316 13.95 -9.14 2.31
N ILE A 317 12.78 -9.77 2.35
CA ILE A 317 11.48 -9.12 2.18
C ILE A 317 10.64 -9.37 3.44
N VAL A 318 10.06 -8.32 4.00
CA VAL A 318 9.11 -8.40 5.10
C VAL A 318 7.75 -7.98 4.60
N PHE A 319 6.77 -8.89 4.63
CA PHE A 319 5.38 -8.61 4.32
C PHE A 319 4.65 -8.25 5.60
N VAL A 320 4.08 -7.04 5.69
CA VAL A 320 3.33 -6.59 6.88
C VAL A 320 1.88 -6.50 6.52
N ASN A 321 0.97 -7.17 7.25
CA ASN A 321 -0.45 -7.17 6.94
C ASN A 321 -1.28 -6.98 8.20
N GLY A 322 -2.35 -6.19 8.11
CA GLY A 322 -3.33 -6.04 9.18
C GLY A 322 -4.46 -7.06 9.05
N SER A 323 -4.96 -7.60 10.17
CA SER A 323 -6.06 -8.58 10.11
C SER A 323 -7.41 -7.99 9.71
N ILE A 324 -7.60 -6.67 9.89
CA ILE A 324 -8.82 -5.96 9.49
C ILE A 324 -8.77 -5.61 8.00
N ASP A 325 -7.57 -5.50 7.42
CA ASP A 325 -7.36 -5.08 6.04
C ASP A 325 -7.78 -6.16 5.02
N PRO A 326 -8.80 -5.93 4.19
CA PRO A 326 -9.23 -6.91 3.19
C PRO A 326 -8.18 -7.30 2.15
N TRP A 327 -7.18 -6.45 1.90
CA TRP A 327 -6.11 -6.73 0.96
C TRP A 327 -5.14 -7.82 1.43
N HIS A 328 -5.12 -8.14 2.73
CA HIS A 328 -4.24 -9.18 3.26
C HIS A 328 -4.49 -10.54 2.59
N ALA A 329 -5.71 -10.80 2.10
CA ALA A 329 -6.06 -12.06 1.42
C ALA A 329 -5.37 -12.25 0.05
N LEU A 330 -4.69 -11.24 -0.48
CA LEU A 330 -3.80 -11.33 -1.65
C LEU A 330 -2.31 -11.23 -1.30
N SER A 331 -1.97 -11.20 -0.02
CA SER A 331 -0.60 -11.04 0.46
C SER A 331 0.03 -12.33 0.99
N VAL A 332 1.28 -12.23 1.42
CA VAL A 332 2.02 -13.28 2.12
C VAL A 332 1.76 -13.13 3.62
N LEU A 333 1.11 -14.14 4.23
CA LEU A 333 0.63 -14.09 5.62
C LEU A 333 1.45 -14.95 6.59
N ARG A 334 2.43 -15.69 6.09
CA ARG A 334 3.30 -16.57 6.87
C ARG A 334 4.72 -16.51 6.30
N ASP A 335 5.71 -16.77 7.14
CA ASP A 335 7.10 -16.86 6.71
C ASP A 335 7.26 -17.90 5.60
N LEU A 336 7.87 -17.50 4.48
CA LEU A 336 8.20 -18.37 3.35
C LEU A 336 9.63 -18.88 3.45
N SER A 337 10.52 -18.10 4.07
CA SER A 337 11.91 -18.48 4.35
C SER A 337 12.46 -17.70 5.55
N LYS A 338 13.70 -17.98 5.94
CA LYS A 338 14.39 -17.22 7.01
C LYS A 338 14.54 -15.72 6.72
N THR A 339 14.42 -15.31 5.45
CA THR A 339 14.60 -13.92 5.03
C THR A 339 13.41 -13.36 4.26
N GLU A 340 12.38 -14.18 4.03
CA GLU A 340 11.08 -13.77 3.50
C GLU A 340 10.04 -14.04 4.58
N THR A 341 9.82 -13.03 5.40
CA THR A 341 9.00 -13.15 6.61
C THR A 341 7.69 -12.39 6.47
N ALA A 342 6.69 -12.80 7.26
CA ALA A 342 5.39 -12.15 7.32
C ALA A 342 5.08 -11.69 8.75
N ILE A 343 4.59 -10.47 8.87
CA ILE A 343 4.12 -9.87 10.12
C ILE A 343 2.63 -9.65 9.97
N TYR A 344 1.83 -10.44 10.67
CA TYR A 344 0.38 -10.33 10.67
C TYR A 344 -0.10 -9.66 11.96
N ILE A 345 -0.55 -8.40 11.85
CA ILE A 345 -0.87 -7.53 12.99
C ILE A 345 -2.37 -7.56 13.25
N ASN A 346 -2.77 -8.24 14.32
CA ASN A 346 -4.18 -8.36 14.67
C ASN A 346 -4.79 -7.01 15.08
N GLY A 347 -5.99 -6.70 14.58
CA GLY A 347 -6.75 -5.49 14.92
C GLY A 347 -6.29 -4.22 14.21
N THR A 348 -5.53 -4.35 13.11
CA THR A 348 -5.06 -3.20 12.34
C THR A 348 -5.56 -3.22 10.90
N ALA A 349 -5.84 -2.03 10.39
CA ALA A 349 -6.33 -1.80 9.03
C ALA A 349 -5.18 -1.60 8.04
N HIS A 350 -5.55 -1.19 6.83
CA HIS A 350 -4.63 -1.09 5.69
C HIS A 350 -3.43 -0.17 5.97
N CYS A 351 -2.22 -0.69 5.73
CA CYS A 351 -0.94 -0.01 5.91
C CYS A 351 -0.70 0.64 7.28
N ALA A 352 -1.39 0.17 8.34
CA ALA A 352 -1.40 0.86 9.62
C ALA A 352 0.00 1.11 10.20
N ASN A 353 0.97 0.21 9.96
CA ASN A 353 2.35 0.36 10.42
C ASN A 353 3.07 1.57 9.81
N MET A 354 2.74 1.97 8.58
CA MET A 354 3.45 3.03 7.85
C MET A 354 3.17 4.44 8.39
N HIS A 355 2.12 4.62 9.18
CA HIS A 355 1.85 5.88 9.86
C HIS A 355 2.85 6.12 11.00
N GLY A 356 2.99 7.37 11.44
CA GLY A 356 3.76 7.67 12.66
C GLY A 356 3.04 7.14 13.90
N GLU A 357 3.78 6.92 14.98
CA GLU A 357 3.22 6.44 16.25
C GLU A 357 2.19 7.44 16.82
N GLN A 358 1.06 6.91 17.32
CA GLN A 358 0.00 7.68 17.98
C GLN A 358 -0.33 7.08 19.35
N PRO A 359 -0.65 7.92 20.37
CA PRO A 359 -1.08 7.41 21.67
C PRO A 359 -2.30 6.50 21.62
N SER A 360 -3.17 6.68 20.62
CA SER A 360 -4.38 5.88 20.40
C SER A 360 -4.14 4.55 19.67
N ASP A 361 -2.91 4.27 19.22
CA ASP A 361 -2.61 3.05 18.48
C ASP A 361 -2.98 1.80 19.31
N PRO A 362 -3.60 0.78 18.68
CA PRO A 362 -3.93 -0.45 19.38
C PRO A 362 -2.64 -1.10 19.89
N ARG A 363 -2.71 -1.76 21.04
CA ARG A 363 -1.55 -2.38 21.69
C ARG A 363 -0.74 -3.27 20.72
N PRO A 364 -1.34 -4.10 19.84
CA PRO A 364 -0.59 -4.83 18.81
C PRO A 364 0.23 -3.94 17.86
N LEU A 365 -0.26 -2.75 17.48
CA LEU A 365 0.44 -1.81 16.60
C LEU A 365 1.59 -1.08 17.34
N ARG A 366 1.37 -0.62 18.58
CA ARG A 366 2.46 -0.05 19.40
C ARG A 366 3.55 -1.07 19.68
N LEU A 367 3.16 -2.33 19.95
CA LEU A 367 4.12 -3.43 20.11
C LEU A 367 4.82 -3.78 18.79
N ALA A 368 4.21 -3.58 17.63
CA ALA A 368 4.89 -3.73 16.35
C ALA A 368 5.95 -2.62 16.13
N ARG A 369 5.76 -1.43 16.72
CA ARG A 369 6.61 -0.23 16.57
C ARG A 369 7.75 -0.10 17.58
N GLN A 370 7.52 -0.37 18.87
CA GLN A 370 8.47 -0.08 19.95
C GLN A 370 9.25 -1.34 20.40
N CYS A 371 10.60 -1.36 20.29
CA CYS A 371 11.53 -1.44 21.46
C CYS A 371 13.02 -1.67 21.09
N MET A 372 13.93 -0.96 21.78
CA MET A 372 15.33 -1.35 22.05
C MET A 372 15.62 -1.32 23.57
N THR A 373 16.56 -2.20 23.97
CA THR A 373 17.34 -2.34 25.24
C THR A 373 16.70 -2.94 26.51
N LEU A 374 16.98 -4.22 26.82
CA LEU A 374 17.86 -4.72 27.92
C LEU A 374 17.68 -6.24 28.15
N SER A 375 18.68 -6.83 28.82
CA SER A 375 18.94 -8.26 29.08
C SER A 375 17.95 -8.97 30.01
N ASP A 376 18.03 -10.31 29.97
CA ASP A 376 17.57 -11.30 30.96
C ASP A 376 16.11 -11.30 31.41
N SER A 377 15.39 -12.36 31.00
CA SER A 377 14.66 -13.32 31.87
C SER A 377 13.56 -14.02 31.07
N ALA A 378 13.53 -15.34 31.18
CA ALA A 378 12.73 -16.24 30.36
C ALA A 378 11.20 -16.07 30.52
N LEU A 379 10.50 -16.57 29.48
CA LEU A 379 9.07 -16.92 29.42
C LEU A 379 8.04 -15.82 29.09
N VAL A 380 8.25 -15.08 27.99
CA VAL A 380 7.18 -14.74 27.01
C VAL A 380 7.83 -14.58 25.62
N LEU A 381 8.04 -15.70 24.90
CA LEU A 381 8.81 -15.72 23.65
C LEU A 381 7.91 -15.72 22.40
N LEU A 382 8.16 -14.74 21.52
CA LEU A 382 8.02 -14.72 20.05
C LEU A 382 6.63 -14.46 19.42
N LEU A 383 6.38 -13.18 19.04
CA LEU A 383 5.89 -12.77 17.70
C LEU A 383 5.66 -11.24 17.50
N LEU A 384 6.23 -10.36 18.33
CA LEU A 384 5.85 -8.93 18.36
C LEU A 384 7.07 -8.00 18.43
N GLN A 385 7.67 -7.66 17.28
CA GLN A 385 8.69 -6.58 17.02
C GLN A 385 9.57 -6.97 15.82
N ALA A 386 9.06 -6.90 14.59
CA ALA A 386 9.76 -7.49 13.44
C ALA A 386 10.26 -6.47 12.39
N VAL A 387 9.59 -5.35 12.11
CA VAL A 387 10.07 -4.37 11.09
C VAL A 387 11.36 -3.67 11.54
N ASP A 388 11.33 -2.93 12.66
CA ASP A 388 12.52 -2.23 13.20
C ASP A 388 13.67 -3.21 13.49
N ARG A 389 13.37 -4.38 14.08
CA ARG A 389 14.35 -5.44 14.33
C ARG A 389 14.98 -5.91 13.03
N GLN A 390 14.18 -6.18 12.00
CA GLN A 390 14.69 -6.66 10.72
C GLN A 390 15.54 -5.61 10.01
N VAL A 391 15.09 -4.34 10.00
CA VAL A 391 15.87 -3.22 9.47
C VAL A 391 17.19 -3.08 10.23
N GLY A 392 17.16 -3.04 11.56
CA GLY A 392 18.37 -2.97 12.39
C GLY A 392 19.30 -4.17 12.20
N MET A 393 18.76 -5.39 12.04
CA MET A 393 19.54 -6.59 11.73
C MET A 393 20.18 -6.49 10.34
N TRP A 394 19.45 -6.03 9.33
CA TRP A 394 19.96 -5.83 7.99
C TRP A 394 21.08 -4.79 7.93
N LEU A 395 20.91 -3.64 8.58
CA LEU A 395 21.93 -2.61 8.65
C LEU A 395 23.21 -3.11 9.35
N LYS A 396 23.06 -3.87 10.45
CA LYS A 396 24.20 -4.52 11.12
C LYS A 396 24.87 -5.59 10.26
N ASP A 397 24.08 -6.39 9.55
CA ASP A 397 24.58 -7.46 8.69
C ASP A 397 25.37 -6.91 7.49
N ALA A 398 24.85 -5.87 6.84
CA ALA A 398 25.54 -5.16 5.77
C ALA A 398 26.86 -4.53 6.25
N ALA A 399 26.86 -3.89 7.42
CA ALA A 399 28.06 -3.31 8.02
C ALA A 399 29.14 -4.36 8.37
N ARG A 400 28.76 -5.62 8.64
CA ARG A 400 29.72 -6.72 8.86
C ARG A 400 30.33 -7.23 7.55
N HIS A 401 29.54 -7.34 6.49
CA HIS A 401 30.02 -7.74 5.17
C HIS A 401 31.00 -6.70 4.60
N GLN A 402 30.74 -5.41 4.79
CA GLN A 402 31.68 -4.35 4.39
C GLN A 402 33.02 -4.43 5.14
N ARG A 403 33.01 -4.74 6.45
CA ARG A 403 34.25 -4.89 7.23
C ARG A 403 35.08 -6.09 6.78
N THR A 404 34.45 -7.23 6.54
CA THR A 404 35.14 -8.47 6.16
C THR A 404 35.77 -8.39 4.76
N ASN A 405 35.14 -7.69 3.82
CA ASN A 405 35.74 -7.42 2.50
C ASN A 405 36.98 -6.51 2.61
N ASN A 406 36.98 -5.53 3.53
CA ASN A 406 38.14 -4.66 3.77
C ASN A 406 39.30 -5.38 4.49
N THR A 407 39.05 -6.43 5.28
CA THR A 407 40.11 -7.21 5.93
C THR A 407 40.79 -8.22 5.01
N THR A 408 40.26 -8.48 3.81
CA THR A 408 40.80 -9.49 2.88
C THR A 408 41.83 -8.92 1.89
N LEU A 409 42.23 -7.64 2.04
CA LEU A 409 43.23 -6.97 1.18
C LEU A 409 44.63 -6.83 1.81
N TYR A 410 44.89 -7.45 2.97
CA TYR A 410 46.21 -7.46 3.60
C TYR A 410 46.65 -8.88 3.92
N PHE A 411 46.86 -9.75 2.94
CA PHE A 411 47.88 -10.80 3.02
C PHE A 411 48.19 -11.33 1.61
N GLN A 412 49.48 -11.41 1.31
CA GLN A 412 50.15 -11.94 0.11
C GLN A 412 50.52 -10.91 -0.97
N HIS A 413 51.69 -10.29 -0.78
CA HIS A 413 52.81 -10.38 -1.73
C HIS A 413 54.11 -9.99 -1.01
N THR A 414 54.84 -11.01 -0.57
CA THR A 414 56.31 -11.00 -0.38
C THR A 414 56.85 -12.14 -1.21
#